data_AF-A0A7X2MSG9-F1
#
_entry.id   AF-A0A7X2MSG9-F1
#
_cell.length_a   1.000
_cell.length_b   1.000
_cell.length_c   1.000
_cell.angle_alpha   90.00
_cell.angle_beta   90.00
_cell.angle_gamma   90.00
#
_symmetry.space_group_name_H-M   'P 1'
#
loop_
_entity.id
_entity.type
_entity.pdbx_description
1 polymer ?
#
loop_
_entity_poly.entity_id
_entity_poly.type
_entity_poly.pdbx_seq_one_letter_code
_entity_poly.pdbx_strand_id
1 'polypeptide(L)'
;MRHYLLQRAGLGVLVLWAAFTLSFVLLQVLPGDAVLIKFQNPDLGLSPQQIAEMRQAYGADSPLWQQYLHTLVAMLHGDFGYSVQAGVPVSELLTSNLPGTLRLALCGFLLATLLAFVLATLSRLPALRGLRNLLQSLPALFISVPTFWLGIALIQLFSFQLRWIPVINPSPWQGLILPIITVAVPISAPLAQILLRSIDEVST
;
A
#
# COMPACT_ATOMS: atom_id res chain seq x y z
N MET A 1 19.41 -2.40 24.18
CA MET A 1 18.98 -1.49 23.09
C MET A 1 19.80 -1.66 21.79
N ARG A 2 21.13 -1.48 21.78
CA ARG A 2 21.95 -1.63 20.55
C ARG A 2 21.83 -3.00 19.87
N HIS A 3 21.96 -4.10 20.64
CA HIS A 3 21.78 -5.46 20.13
C HIS A 3 20.39 -5.67 19.51
N TYR A 4 19.34 -5.14 20.14
CA TYR A 4 17.97 -5.24 19.63
C TYR A 4 17.77 -4.49 18.32
N LEU A 5 18.31 -3.27 18.21
CA LEU A 5 18.26 -2.49 16.97
C LEU A 5 19.01 -3.18 15.83
N LEU A 6 20.20 -3.73 16.10
CA LEU A 6 20.98 -4.48 15.11
C LEU A 6 20.25 -5.75 14.67
N GLN A 7 19.66 -6.49 15.60
CA GLN A 7 18.88 -7.68 15.29
C GLN A 7 17.65 -7.34 14.43
N ARG A 8 16.92 -6.28 14.76
CA ARG A 8 15.77 -5.79 13.98
C ARG A 8 16.19 -5.32 12.58
N ALA A 9 17.29 -4.58 12.46
CA ALA A 9 17.81 -4.13 11.18
C ALA A 9 18.25 -5.33 10.30
N GLY A 10 18.97 -6.29 10.88
CA GLY A 10 19.38 -7.52 10.18
C GLY A 10 18.18 -8.34 9.69
N LEU A 11 17.15 -8.51 10.53
CA LEU A 11 15.89 -9.15 10.12
C LEU A 11 15.20 -8.37 9.00
N GLY A 12 15.19 -7.04 9.07
CA GLY A 12 14.63 -6.19 8.01
C GLY A 12 15.34 -6.38 6.67
N VAL A 13 16.67 -6.38 6.67
CA VAL A 13 17.48 -6.67 5.47
C VAL A 13 17.19 -8.06 4.92
N LEU A 14 17.10 -9.07 5.79
CA LEU A 14 16.78 -10.43 5.38
C LEU A 14 15.39 -10.54 4.74
N VAL A 15 14.39 -9.86 5.30
CA VAL A 15 13.03 -9.81 4.74
C VAL A 15 13.03 -9.12 3.37
N LEU A 16 13.72 -7.98 3.22
CA LEU A 16 13.82 -7.27 1.94
C LEU A 16 14.53 -8.12 0.87
N TRP A 17 15.63 -8.77 1.25
CA TRP A 17 16.37 -9.66 0.35
C TRP A 17 15.55 -10.89 -0.05
N ALA A 18 14.83 -11.49 0.90
CA ALA A 18 13.93 -12.62 0.62
C ALA A 18 12.77 -12.19 -0.29
N ALA A 19 12.14 -11.05 -0.04
CA ALA A 19 11.08 -10.51 -0.88
C ALA A 19 11.58 -10.23 -2.31
N PHE A 20 12.72 -9.56 -2.45
CA PHE A 20 13.36 -9.34 -3.75
C PHE A 20 13.63 -10.65 -4.48
N THR A 21 14.25 -11.62 -3.81
CA THR A 21 14.61 -12.90 -4.41
C THR A 21 13.38 -13.69 -4.81
N LEU A 22 12.36 -13.72 -3.97
CA LEU A 22 11.11 -14.39 -4.28
C LEU A 22 10.40 -13.73 -5.46
N SER A 23 10.31 -12.40 -5.49
CA SER A 23 9.74 -11.66 -6.63
C SER A 23 10.52 -11.92 -7.91
N PHE A 24 11.85 -11.91 -7.87
CA PHE A 24 12.68 -12.24 -9.03
C PHE A 24 12.39 -13.66 -9.54
N VAL A 25 12.43 -14.67 -8.66
CA VAL A 25 12.17 -16.06 -9.03
C VAL A 25 10.75 -16.23 -9.60
N LEU A 26 9.74 -15.64 -8.95
CA LEU A 26 8.36 -15.72 -9.43
C LEU A 26 8.22 -15.11 -10.83
N LEU A 27 8.87 -13.97 -11.10
CA LEU A 27 8.87 -13.36 -12.42
C LEU A 27 9.56 -14.21 -13.48
N GLN A 28 10.65 -14.90 -13.12
CA GLN A 28 11.40 -15.76 -14.05
C GLN A 28 10.70 -17.11 -14.32
N VAL A 29 9.87 -17.59 -13.39
CA VAL A 29 9.09 -18.84 -13.53
C VAL A 29 7.79 -18.62 -14.30
N LEU A 30 7.30 -17.38 -14.39
CA LEU A 30 6.10 -17.07 -15.17
C LEU A 30 6.31 -17.45 -16.65
N PRO A 31 5.34 -18.16 -17.27
CA PRO A 31 5.44 -18.50 -18.67
C PRO A 31 5.27 -17.23 -19.53
N GLY A 32 6.23 -17.02 -20.44
CA GLY A 32 6.23 -15.90 -21.38
C GLY A 32 7.46 -15.02 -21.24
N ASP A 33 7.78 -14.29 -22.31
CA ASP A 33 8.87 -13.32 -22.33
C ASP A 33 8.27 -11.91 -22.23
N ALA A 34 8.42 -11.27 -21.07
CA ALA A 34 7.83 -9.96 -20.80
C ALA A 34 8.30 -8.89 -21.81
N VAL A 35 9.55 -8.98 -22.25
CA VAL A 35 10.14 -8.04 -23.22
C VAL A 35 9.47 -8.27 -24.58
N LEU A 36 9.36 -9.52 -25.04
CA LEU A 36 8.66 -9.83 -26.29
C LEU A 36 7.19 -9.45 -26.24
N ILE A 37 6.47 -9.78 -25.15
CA ILE A 37 5.04 -9.45 -24.99
C ILE A 37 4.81 -7.95 -25.12
N LYS A 38 5.72 -7.12 -24.59
CA LYS A 38 5.63 -5.66 -24.72
C LYS A 38 5.96 -5.17 -26.13
N PHE A 39 7.10 -5.60 -26.68
CA PHE A 39 7.65 -4.99 -27.90
C PHE A 39 7.15 -5.63 -29.19
N GLN A 40 6.52 -6.81 -29.14
CA GLN A 40 5.77 -7.38 -30.26
C GLN A 40 4.37 -6.76 -30.42
N ASN A 41 4.02 -5.73 -29.65
CA ASN A 41 2.78 -4.99 -29.86
C ASN A 41 2.81 -4.34 -31.27
N PRO A 42 1.87 -4.70 -32.18
CA PRO A 42 1.80 -4.13 -33.53
C PRO A 42 1.72 -2.59 -33.55
N ASP A 43 1.12 -1.99 -32.53
CA ASP A 43 0.96 -0.53 -32.41
C ASP A 43 2.31 0.20 -32.28
N LEU A 44 3.37 -0.48 -31.85
CA LEU A 44 4.72 0.09 -31.73
C LEU A 44 5.46 0.12 -33.08
N GLY A 45 5.02 -0.64 -34.08
CA GLY A 45 5.63 -0.68 -35.41
C GLY A 45 7.11 -1.10 -35.44
N LEU A 46 7.59 -1.81 -34.42
CA LEU A 46 8.99 -2.22 -34.30
C LEU A 46 9.31 -3.37 -35.26
N SER A 47 10.45 -3.28 -35.95
CA SER A 47 10.97 -4.37 -36.77
C SER A 47 11.48 -5.52 -35.90
N PRO A 48 11.55 -6.77 -36.43
CA PRO A 48 12.12 -7.90 -35.69
C PRO A 48 13.54 -7.65 -35.18
N GLN A 49 14.34 -6.89 -35.92
CA GLN A 49 15.69 -6.48 -35.51
C GLN A 49 15.67 -5.53 -34.30
N GLN A 50 14.80 -4.52 -34.30
CA GLN A 50 14.65 -3.61 -33.17
C GLN A 50 14.17 -4.33 -31.91
N ILE A 51 13.30 -5.34 -32.04
CA ILE A 51 12.85 -6.16 -30.91
C ILE A 51 14.01 -7.00 -30.34
N ALA A 52 14.86 -7.57 -31.21
CA ALA A 52 16.04 -8.31 -30.78
C ALA A 52 17.06 -7.41 -30.06
N GLU A 53 17.29 -6.20 -30.57
CA GLU A 53 18.13 -5.19 -29.92
C GLU A 53 17.60 -4.81 -28.54
N MET A 54 16.28 -4.61 -28.41
CA MET A 54 15.66 -4.35 -27.11
C MET A 54 15.85 -5.54 -26.17
N ARG A 55 15.62 -6.78 -26.63
CA ARG A 55 15.78 -7.98 -25.81
C ARG A 55 17.20 -8.13 -25.26
N GLN A 56 18.19 -7.79 -26.08
CA GLN A 56 19.59 -7.75 -25.67
C GLN A 56 19.83 -6.61 -24.66
N ALA A 57 19.28 -5.41 -24.88
CA ALA A 57 19.42 -4.27 -23.98
C ALA A 57 18.81 -4.52 -22.59
N TYR A 58 17.70 -5.27 -22.51
CA TYR A 58 17.09 -5.71 -21.25
C TYR A 58 17.85 -6.88 -20.58
N GLY A 59 18.89 -7.43 -21.23
CA GLY A 59 19.65 -8.55 -20.71
C GLY A 59 18.87 -9.86 -20.61
N ALA A 60 17.75 -9.97 -21.34
CA ALA A 60 16.80 -11.08 -21.21
C ALA A 60 17.42 -12.45 -21.55
N ASP A 61 18.44 -12.47 -22.41
CA ASP A 61 19.16 -13.67 -22.83
C ASP A 61 20.37 -14.03 -21.91
N SER A 62 20.62 -13.25 -20.86
CA SER A 62 21.74 -13.50 -19.93
C SER A 62 21.42 -14.64 -18.95
N PRO A 63 22.42 -15.38 -18.42
CA PRO A 63 22.20 -16.34 -17.34
C PRO A 63 21.47 -15.74 -16.14
N LEU A 64 20.50 -16.47 -15.57
CA LEU A 64 19.63 -15.96 -14.48
C LEU A 64 20.39 -15.41 -13.27
N TRP A 65 21.53 -16.02 -12.91
CA TRP A 65 22.35 -15.55 -11.80
C TRP A 65 22.99 -14.18 -12.09
N GLN A 66 23.34 -13.90 -13.36
CA GLN A 66 23.87 -12.60 -13.77
C GLN A 66 22.76 -11.55 -13.72
N GLN A 67 21.57 -11.88 -14.25
CA GLN A 67 20.40 -11.00 -14.17
C GLN A 67 20.08 -10.65 -12.72
N TYR A 68 20.10 -11.65 -11.83
CA TYR A 68 19.84 -11.48 -10.40
C TYR A 68 20.86 -10.53 -9.74
N LEU A 69 22.15 -10.81 -9.89
CA LEU A 69 23.21 -10.00 -9.28
C LEU A 69 23.23 -8.58 -9.85
N HIS A 70 23.09 -8.44 -11.16
CA HIS A 70 23.04 -7.14 -11.82
C HIS A 70 21.86 -6.32 -11.30
N THR A 71 20.65 -6.89 -11.28
CA THR A 71 19.44 -6.21 -10.78
C THR A 71 19.56 -5.83 -9.31
N LEU A 72 20.10 -6.73 -8.47
CA LEU A 72 20.30 -6.48 -7.05
C LEU A 72 21.27 -5.31 -6.82
N VAL A 73 22.42 -5.33 -7.49
CA VAL A 73 23.44 -4.27 -7.38
C VAL A 73 22.90 -2.95 -7.91
N ALA A 74 22.21 -2.96 -9.06
CA ALA A 74 21.58 -1.76 -9.64
C ALA A 74 20.58 -1.12 -8.66
N MET A 75 19.68 -1.92 -8.08
CA MET A 75 18.68 -1.43 -7.11
C MET A 75 19.32 -0.83 -5.86
N LEU A 76 20.42 -1.41 -5.36
CA LEU A 76 21.18 -0.85 -4.23
C LEU A 76 21.80 0.52 -4.54
N HIS A 77 22.04 0.84 -5.81
CA HIS A 77 22.51 2.15 -6.27
C HIS A 77 21.37 3.09 -6.70
N GLY A 78 20.11 2.68 -6.53
CA GLY A 78 18.93 3.47 -6.90
C GLY A 78 18.51 3.33 -8.37
N ASP A 79 19.13 2.41 -9.12
CA ASP A 79 18.68 2.05 -10.47
C ASP A 79 17.70 0.88 -10.38
N PHE A 80 16.42 1.19 -10.54
CA PHE A 80 15.33 0.22 -10.51
C PHE A 80 14.97 -0.32 -11.90
N GLY A 81 15.72 0.08 -12.93
CA GLY A 81 15.44 -0.27 -14.32
C GLY A 81 14.20 0.42 -14.89
N TYR A 82 13.68 -0.16 -15.98
CA TYR A 82 12.53 0.35 -16.73
C TYR A 82 11.29 -0.49 -16.49
N SER A 83 10.14 0.18 -16.40
CA SER A 83 8.84 -0.51 -16.42
C SER A 83 8.57 -1.03 -17.82
N VAL A 84 8.54 -2.34 -17.98
CA VAL A 84 8.15 -2.99 -19.25
C VAL A 84 6.72 -2.57 -19.65
N GLN A 85 5.83 -2.35 -18.68
CA GLN A 85 4.46 -1.94 -18.96
C GLN A 85 4.34 -0.47 -19.38
N ALA A 86 4.92 0.45 -18.60
CA ALA A 86 4.78 1.89 -18.81
C ALA A 86 5.81 2.49 -19.78
N GLY A 87 6.93 1.80 -20.03
CA GLY A 87 8.00 2.26 -20.93
C GLY A 87 8.85 3.41 -20.37
N VAL A 88 8.79 3.66 -19.06
CA VAL A 88 9.53 4.73 -18.37
C VAL A 88 10.37 4.16 -17.22
N PRO A 89 11.39 4.89 -16.72
CA PRO A 89 12.15 4.48 -15.55
C PRO A 89 11.23 4.21 -14.35
N VAL A 90 11.48 3.13 -13.62
CA VAL A 90 10.69 2.79 -12.42
C VAL A 90 10.81 3.88 -11.36
N SER A 91 11.96 4.55 -11.27
CA SER A 91 12.17 5.71 -10.39
C SER A 91 11.18 6.85 -10.65
N GLU A 92 10.81 7.11 -11.91
CA GLU A 92 9.82 8.13 -12.28
C GLU A 92 8.41 7.73 -11.84
N LEU A 93 8.05 6.45 -11.97
CA LEU A 93 6.79 5.93 -11.46
C LEU A 93 6.73 6.03 -9.93
N LEU A 94 7.82 5.72 -9.24
CA LEU A 94 7.89 5.84 -7.79
C LEU A 94 7.74 7.30 -7.36
N THR A 95 8.50 8.23 -7.94
CA THR A 95 8.45 9.65 -7.54
C THR A 95 7.12 10.31 -7.87
N SER A 96 6.45 9.92 -8.95
CA SER A 96 5.12 10.44 -9.31
C SER A 96 4.00 9.91 -8.39
N ASN A 97 4.06 8.66 -7.94
CA ASN A 97 3.01 8.04 -7.14
C ASN A 97 3.24 8.14 -5.61
N LEU A 98 4.49 8.29 -5.18
CA LEU A 98 4.85 8.34 -3.76
C LEU A 98 4.14 9.47 -2.99
N PRO A 99 4.04 10.71 -3.49
CA PRO A 99 3.37 11.80 -2.76
C PRO A 99 1.89 11.50 -2.48
N GLY A 100 1.17 10.93 -3.45
CA GLY A 100 -0.25 10.56 -3.29
C GLY A 100 -0.42 9.45 -2.25
N THR A 101 0.44 8.43 -2.31
CA THR A 101 0.47 7.32 -1.36
C THR A 101 0.76 7.80 0.06
N LEU A 102 1.77 8.66 0.23
CA LEU A 102 2.13 9.24 1.53
C LEU A 102 0.99 10.10 2.11
N ARG A 103 0.34 10.93 1.28
CA ARG A 103 -0.82 11.72 1.72
C ARG A 103 -1.94 10.83 2.23
N LEU A 104 -2.32 9.80 1.47
CA LEU A 104 -3.36 8.86 1.86
C LEU A 104 -2.98 8.11 3.16
N ALA A 105 -1.76 7.56 3.22
CA ALA A 105 -1.29 6.80 4.37
C ALA A 105 -1.24 7.65 5.66
N LEU A 106 -0.67 8.86 5.58
CA LEU A 106 -0.57 9.76 6.73
C LEU A 106 -1.94 10.24 7.19
N CYS A 107 -2.80 10.73 6.28
CA CYS A 107 -4.13 11.19 6.64
C CYS A 107 -5.02 10.06 7.17
N GLY A 108 -4.95 8.87 6.56
CA GLY A 108 -5.64 7.67 7.02
C GLY A 108 -5.20 7.25 8.43
N PHE A 109 -3.89 7.22 8.68
CA PHE A 109 -3.35 6.89 10.00
C PHE A 109 -3.72 7.93 11.07
N LEU A 110 -3.64 9.22 10.75
CA LEU A 110 -4.03 10.30 11.65
C LEU A 110 -5.52 10.20 12.02
N LEU A 111 -6.39 9.99 11.02
CA LEU A 111 -7.82 9.81 11.27
C LEU A 111 -8.09 8.53 12.08
N ALA A 112 -7.40 7.43 11.80
CA ALA A 112 -7.54 6.19 12.55
C ALA A 112 -7.18 6.38 14.03
N THR A 113 -6.08 7.08 14.29
CA THR A 113 -5.59 7.39 15.64
C THR A 113 -6.58 8.31 16.37
N LEU A 114 -7.10 9.33 15.68
CA LEU A 114 -8.12 10.23 16.22
C LEU A 114 -9.40 9.46 16.59
N LEU A 115 -9.92 8.62 15.69
CA LEU A 115 -11.10 7.79 15.94
C LEU A 115 -10.89 6.86 17.13
N ALA A 116 -9.72 6.22 17.20
CA ALA A 116 -9.38 5.34 18.31
C ALA A 116 -9.36 6.07 19.66
N PHE A 117 -8.73 7.24 19.70
CA PHE A 117 -8.65 8.08 20.89
C PHE A 117 -10.01 8.60 21.34
N VAL A 118 -10.82 9.10 20.40
CA VAL A 118 -12.20 9.57 20.66
C VAL A 118 -13.04 8.44 21.23
N LEU A 119 -13.04 7.27 20.60
CA LEU A 119 -13.82 6.11 21.03
C LEU A 119 -13.39 5.65 22.44
N ALA A 120 -12.09 5.52 22.68
CA ALA A 120 -11.56 5.12 23.99
C ALA A 120 -11.96 6.12 25.09
N THR A 121 -11.86 7.42 24.81
CA THR A 121 -12.22 8.50 25.74
C THR A 121 -13.72 8.53 26.03
N LEU A 122 -14.55 8.54 24.97
CA LEU A 122 -16.01 8.59 25.11
C LEU A 122 -16.56 7.38 25.89
N SER A 123 -15.96 6.19 25.70
CA SER A 123 -16.35 4.98 26.44
C SER A 123 -16.18 5.10 27.96
N ARG A 124 -15.31 6.02 28.41
CA ARG A 124 -15.01 6.25 29.83
C ARG A 124 -15.76 7.41 30.44
N LEU A 125 -16.34 8.31 29.63
CA LEU A 125 -17.03 9.48 30.15
C LEU A 125 -18.22 9.08 31.04
N PRO A 126 -18.32 9.59 32.27
CA PRO A 126 -19.44 9.29 33.17
C PRO A 126 -20.81 9.66 32.58
N ALA A 127 -20.87 10.75 31.80
CA ALA A 127 -22.08 11.19 31.14
C ALA A 127 -22.61 10.20 30.09
N LEU A 128 -21.74 9.36 29.52
CA LEU A 128 -22.07 8.41 28.45
C LEU A 128 -22.14 6.96 28.94
N ARG A 129 -22.33 6.73 30.24
CA ARG A 129 -22.42 5.38 30.83
C ARG A 129 -23.44 4.48 30.12
N GLY A 130 -24.61 5.02 29.72
CA GLY A 130 -25.63 4.26 28.99
C GLY A 130 -25.20 3.81 27.59
N LEU A 131 -24.26 4.52 26.96
CA LEU A 131 -23.72 4.20 25.63
C LEU A 131 -22.41 3.41 25.68
N ARG A 132 -21.88 3.13 26.88
CA ARG A 132 -20.58 2.48 27.06
C ARG A 132 -20.47 1.15 26.30
N ASN A 133 -21.46 0.27 26.45
CA ASN A 133 -21.45 -1.05 25.81
C ASN A 133 -21.44 -0.94 24.27
N LEU A 134 -22.16 0.05 23.73
CA LEU A 134 -22.16 0.33 22.29
C LEU A 134 -20.79 0.85 21.84
N LEU A 135 -20.21 1.82 22.55
CA LEU A 135 -18.92 2.39 22.19
C LEU A 135 -17.80 1.34 22.26
N GLN A 136 -17.85 0.44 23.24
CA GLN A 136 -16.88 -0.66 23.38
C GLN A 136 -17.06 -1.77 22.34
N SER A 137 -18.23 -1.90 21.70
CA SER A 137 -18.47 -2.88 20.63
C SER A 137 -18.10 -2.37 19.24
N LEU A 138 -18.00 -1.04 19.05
CA LEU A 138 -17.63 -0.42 17.77
C LEU A 138 -16.30 -0.92 17.18
N PRO A 139 -15.20 -1.13 17.94
CA PRO A 139 -13.97 -1.66 17.36
C PRO A 139 -14.15 -3.06 16.74
N ALA A 140 -14.95 -3.92 17.36
CA ALA A 140 -15.27 -5.23 16.81
C ALA A 140 -16.07 -5.11 15.51
N LEU A 141 -17.01 -4.17 15.44
CA LEU A 141 -17.76 -3.88 14.21
C LEU A 141 -16.84 -3.36 13.10
N PHE A 142 -15.94 -2.43 13.41
CA PHE A 142 -15.00 -1.87 12.42
C PHE A 142 -14.09 -2.93 11.79
N ILE A 143 -13.65 -3.93 12.56
CA ILE A 143 -12.85 -5.07 12.04
C ILE A 143 -13.72 -6.02 11.22
N SER A 144 -14.98 -6.18 11.59
CA SER A 144 -15.89 -7.14 10.95
C SER A 144 -16.35 -6.71 9.56
N VAL A 145 -16.28 -5.41 9.24
CA VAL A 145 -16.68 -4.89 7.93
C VAL A 145 -15.52 -5.02 6.93
N PRO A 146 -15.70 -5.73 5.80
CA PRO A 146 -14.65 -5.81 4.78
C PRO A 146 -14.30 -4.43 4.20
N THR A 147 -13.01 -4.11 4.13
CA THR A 147 -12.52 -2.79 3.67
C THR A 147 -12.99 -2.43 2.26
N PHE A 148 -13.00 -3.40 1.33
CA PHE A 148 -13.49 -3.17 -0.03
C PHE A 148 -14.99 -2.82 -0.03
N TRP A 149 -15.79 -3.51 0.79
CA TRP A 149 -17.23 -3.28 0.88
C TRP A 149 -17.51 -1.91 1.47
N LEU A 150 -16.79 -1.52 2.53
CA LEU A 150 -16.89 -0.18 3.12
C LEU A 150 -16.59 0.90 2.08
N GLY A 151 -15.52 0.73 1.30
CA GLY A 151 -15.17 1.68 0.24
C GLY A 151 -16.28 1.82 -0.81
N ILE A 152 -16.84 0.71 -1.28
CA ILE A 152 -17.97 0.71 -2.23
C ILE A 152 -19.20 1.39 -1.62
N ALA A 153 -19.55 1.05 -0.38
CA ALA A 153 -20.71 1.62 0.32
C ALA A 153 -20.57 3.14 0.50
N LEU A 154 -19.37 3.62 0.86
CA LEU A 154 -19.07 5.04 0.99
C LEU A 154 -19.20 5.77 -0.35
N ILE A 155 -18.67 5.22 -1.44
CA ILE A 155 -18.83 5.78 -2.79
C ILE A 155 -20.31 5.82 -3.16
N GLN A 156 -21.04 4.72 -2.96
CA GLN A 156 -22.46 4.64 -3.30
C GLN A 156 -23.29 5.71 -2.58
N LEU A 157 -23.05 5.88 -1.29
CA LEU A 157 -23.77 6.84 -0.47
C LEU A 157 -23.35 8.29 -0.77
N PHE A 158 -22.06 8.60 -0.63
CA PHE A 158 -21.57 9.98 -0.65
C PHE A 158 -21.38 10.54 -2.06
N SER A 159 -21.10 9.69 -3.04
CA SER A 159 -20.86 10.14 -4.41
C SER A 159 -22.07 10.00 -5.32
N PHE A 160 -22.81 8.89 -5.24
CA PHE A 160 -23.96 8.68 -6.14
C PHE A 160 -25.30 9.16 -5.56
N GLN A 161 -25.61 8.79 -4.32
CA GLN A 161 -26.89 9.19 -3.71
C GLN A 161 -26.86 10.66 -3.26
N LEU A 162 -25.90 11.02 -2.41
CA LEU A 162 -25.80 12.36 -1.82
C LEU A 162 -25.11 13.37 -2.75
N ARG A 163 -24.27 12.90 -3.68
CA ARG A 163 -23.51 13.74 -4.63
C ARG A 163 -22.62 14.78 -3.96
N TRP A 164 -22.14 14.50 -2.74
CA TRP A 164 -21.25 15.39 -1.99
C TRP A 164 -19.82 15.33 -2.51
N ILE A 165 -19.38 14.16 -2.97
CA ILE A 165 -18.01 13.93 -3.43
C ILE A 165 -18.07 13.39 -4.87
N PRO A 166 -17.57 14.12 -5.87
CA PRO A 166 -17.61 13.66 -7.26
C PRO A 166 -16.69 12.45 -7.46
N VAL A 167 -17.15 11.45 -8.23
CA VAL A 167 -16.32 10.31 -8.64
C VAL A 167 -15.44 10.67 -9.83
N ILE A 168 -15.95 11.53 -10.72
CA ILE A 168 -15.28 11.93 -11.96
C ILE A 168 -14.60 13.27 -11.72
N ASN A 169 -13.31 13.35 -12.04
CA ASN A 169 -12.47 14.55 -11.91
C ASN A 169 -12.58 15.26 -10.55
N PRO A 170 -12.47 14.54 -9.40
CA PRO A 170 -12.43 15.19 -8.10
C PRO A 170 -11.17 16.06 -7.98
N SER A 171 -11.23 17.10 -7.15
CA SER A 171 -10.01 17.77 -6.73
C SER A 171 -9.09 16.79 -5.96
N PRO A 172 -7.77 17.05 -5.90
CA PRO A 172 -6.83 16.15 -5.23
C PRO A 172 -7.20 15.81 -3.78
N TRP A 173 -7.80 16.75 -3.05
CA TRP A 173 -8.25 16.54 -1.67
C TRP A 173 -9.61 15.87 -1.58
N GLN A 174 -10.55 16.20 -2.47
CA GLN A 174 -11.86 15.55 -2.52
C GLN A 174 -11.74 14.05 -2.80
N GLY A 175 -10.86 13.68 -3.74
CA GLY A 175 -10.60 12.29 -4.10
C GLY A 175 -10.02 11.45 -2.96
N LEU A 176 -9.45 12.09 -1.94
CA LEU A 176 -8.86 11.40 -0.79
C LEU A 176 -9.85 11.16 0.37
N ILE A 177 -10.96 11.90 0.46
CA ILE A 177 -11.86 11.84 1.62
C ILE A 177 -12.39 10.42 1.86
N LEU A 178 -12.98 9.80 0.84
CA LEU A 178 -13.56 8.46 0.98
C LEU A 178 -12.49 7.38 1.19
N PRO A 179 -11.36 7.36 0.44
CA PRO A 179 -10.25 6.45 0.73
C PRO A 179 -9.68 6.59 2.14
N ILE A 180 -9.50 7.82 2.64
CA ILE A 180 -9.02 8.09 4.00
C ILE A 180 -9.94 7.44 5.03
N ILE A 181 -11.27 7.63 4.92
CA ILE A 181 -12.25 7.02 5.83
C ILE A 181 -12.21 5.49 5.73
N THR A 182 -12.17 4.97 4.49
CA THR A 182 -12.17 3.53 4.20
C THR A 182 -11.00 2.82 4.89
N VAL A 183 -9.82 3.42 4.86
CA VAL A 183 -8.61 2.87 5.50
C VAL A 183 -8.59 3.15 7.00
N ALA A 184 -9.07 4.32 7.43
CA ALA A 184 -8.98 4.73 8.83
C ALA A 184 -9.87 3.89 9.77
N VAL A 185 -11.08 3.53 9.35
CA VAL A 185 -12.05 2.79 10.18
C VAL A 185 -11.48 1.45 10.66
N PRO A 186 -11.04 0.51 9.81
CA PRO A 186 -10.50 -0.77 10.26
C PRO A 186 -9.18 -0.62 11.04
N ILE A 187 -8.33 0.35 10.69
CA ILE A 187 -7.07 0.61 11.42
C ILE A 187 -7.35 1.17 12.82
N SER A 188 -8.40 1.97 13.00
CA SER A 188 -8.74 2.56 14.30
C SER A 188 -9.13 1.53 15.34
N ALA A 189 -9.63 0.37 14.92
CA ALA A 189 -10.15 -0.64 15.83
C ALA A 189 -9.09 -1.30 16.74
N PRO A 190 -7.99 -1.89 16.23
CA PRO A 190 -6.94 -2.42 17.10
C PRO A 190 -6.29 -1.32 17.94
N LEU A 191 -6.14 -0.10 17.42
CA LEU A 191 -5.65 1.05 18.19
C LEU A 191 -6.58 1.37 19.37
N ALA A 192 -7.90 1.40 19.12
CA ALA A 192 -8.90 1.66 20.15
C ALA A 192 -8.91 0.57 21.23
N GLN A 193 -8.78 -0.70 20.84
CA GLN A 193 -8.72 -1.83 21.76
C GLN A 193 -7.49 -1.76 22.68
N ILE A 194 -6.32 -1.39 22.13
CA ILE A 194 -5.09 -1.19 22.91
C ILE A 194 -5.29 -0.04 23.90
N LEU A 195 -5.83 1.10 23.45
CA LEU A 195 -6.08 2.25 24.31
C LEU A 195 -7.08 1.94 25.43
N LEU A 196 -8.19 1.28 25.11
CA LEU A 196 -9.20 0.88 26.09
C LEU A 196 -8.62 -0.03 27.18
N ARG A 197 -7.82 -1.03 26.78
CA ARG A 197 -7.13 -1.94 27.71
C ARG A 197 -6.12 -1.20 28.58
N SER A 198 -5.33 -0.29 27.99
CA SER A 198 -4.35 0.51 28.72
C SER A 198 -5.04 1.41 29.77
N ILE A 199 -6.21 1.97 29.45
CA ILE A 199 -6.98 2.77 30.41
C ILE A 199 -7.53 1.89 31.54
N ASP A 200 -7.99 0.66 31.25
CA ASP A 200 -8.43 -0.28 32.30
C ASP A 200 -7.31 -0.57 33.28
N GLU A 201 -6.12 -0.93 32.79
CA GLU A 201 -4.94 -1.28 33.60
C GLU A 201 -4.51 -0.16 34.56
N VAL A 202 -4.66 1.12 34.17
CA VAL A 202 -4.32 2.27 35.02
C VAL A 202 -5.43 2.59 36.03
N SER A 203 -6.67 2.18 35.74
CA SER A 203 -7.84 2.48 36.58
C SER A 203 -8.13 1.45 37.67
N THR A 204 -7.41 0.32 37.66
CA THR A 204 -7.41 -0.73 38.70
C THR A 204 -6.26 -0.56 39.67
#